data_AF-A0A397BQB2-F1
#
_entry.id   AF-A0A397BQB2-F1
#
_cell.length_a   1.000
_cell.length_b   1.000
_cell.length_c   1.000
_cell.angle_alpha   90.00
_cell.angle_beta   90.00
_cell.angle_gamma   90.00
#
_symmetry.space_group_name_H-M   'P 1'
#
loop_
_entity.id
_entity.type
_entity.pdbx_description
1 polymer ?
#
loop_
_entity_poly.entity_id
_entity_poly.type
_entity_poly.pdbx_seq_one_letter_code
_entity_poly.pdbx_strand_id
1 'polypeptide(L)'
;MKVPSSLAIATALAASSVAELDAKFYGINYDFRTSQWGGCKSSHTIGDDFNILRRVTSSVRIYGTDDCAKRLIDAARNIGLNVWLGLWSEVNATFVRDGREQKVVDSFPSQYDALKKLVKETESFKNDNILGIQVSSEALYRYYVKGAGNTTGSGDRHGINTVLGHLKTVRSYLRDLNLTFPVVISDIMDMYTMFPELYDEVD
;
A
#
# COMPACT_ATOMS: atom_id res chain seq x y z
N MET A 1 65.62 31.87 11.41
CA MET A 1 64.41 31.09 11.78
C MET A 1 63.41 31.19 10.63
N LYS A 2 63.09 30.06 9.99
CA LYS A 2 62.05 30.00 8.94
C LYS A 2 60.76 29.52 9.59
N VAL A 3 59.74 30.35 9.60
CA VAL A 3 58.39 29.97 10.03
C VAL A 3 57.76 29.15 8.90
N PRO A 4 57.30 27.92 9.12
CA PRO A 4 56.56 27.20 8.09
C PRO A 4 55.16 27.81 7.98
N SER A 5 54.81 28.18 6.75
CA SER A 5 53.50 28.70 6.35
C SER A 5 52.39 27.72 6.73
N SER A 6 51.50 28.13 7.63
CA SER A 6 50.34 27.36 8.08
C SER A 6 49.17 27.33 7.07
N LEU A 7 49.41 27.70 5.81
CA LEU A 7 48.35 27.96 4.83
C LEU A 7 48.03 26.78 3.89
N ALA A 8 48.35 25.54 4.28
CA ALA A 8 48.14 24.37 3.42
C ALA A 8 47.23 23.28 4.02
N ILE A 9 46.70 23.46 5.23
CA ILE A 9 45.89 22.42 5.91
C ILE A 9 44.38 22.77 5.94
N ALA A 10 43.99 24.00 5.60
CA ALA A 10 42.58 24.41 5.68
C ALA A 10 41.74 24.14 4.42
N THR A 11 42.35 23.79 3.28
CA THR A 11 41.61 23.52 2.03
C THR A 11 41.21 22.06 1.83
N ALA A 12 41.71 21.12 2.65
CA ALA A 12 41.38 19.70 2.54
C ALA A 12 40.09 19.28 3.29
N LEU A 13 39.51 20.18 4.09
CA LEU A 13 38.33 19.88 4.93
C LEU A 13 37.02 20.51 4.43
N ALA A 14 37.06 21.25 3.32
CA ALA A 14 35.87 21.85 2.68
C ALA A 14 35.35 21.04 1.48
N ALA A 15 35.94 19.87 1.21
CA ALA A 15 35.32 18.83 0.41
C ALA A 15 34.64 17.82 1.34
N SER A 16 33.86 18.30 2.31
CA SER A 16 32.75 17.49 2.81
C SER A 16 31.89 17.26 1.59
N SER A 17 32.04 16.09 0.98
CA SER A 17 31.09 15.60 0.01
C SER A 17 29.70 15.85 0.59
N VAL A 18 29.00 16.83 0.04
CA VAL A 18 27.60 16.62 -0.30
C VAL A 18 27.62 15.37 -1.18
N ALA A 19 27.74 14.20 -0.54
CA ALA A 19 26.88 13.10 -0.90
C ALA A 19 25.51 13.71 -0.69
N GLU A 20 25.02 14.32 -1.77
CA GLU A 20 23.60 14.56 -1.97
C GLU A 20 22.93 13.31 -1.42
N LEU A 21 22.01 13.52 -0.49
CA LEU A 21 21.26 12.43 0.12
C LEU A 21 20.38 11.84 -1.00
N ASP A 22 20.98 11.09 -1.92
CA ASP A 22 20.37 10.28 -2.98
C ASP A 22 19.59 9.10 -2.37
N ALA A 23 19.23 9.20 -1.09
CA ALA A 23 18.35 8.29 -0.41
C ALA A 23 16.96 8.43 -1.05
N LYS A 24 16.66 7.50 -1.95
CA LYS A 24 15.32 7.34 -2.49
C LYS A 24 14.38 6.84 -1.40
N PHE A 25 13.13 7.28 -1.46
CA PHE A 25 12.07 6.61 -0.74
C PHE A 25 11.97 5.17 -1.24
N TYR A 26 11.79 4.22 -0.32
CA TYR A 26 11.54 2.83 -0.70
C TYR A 26 10.27 2.73 -1.56
N GLY A 27 9.21 3.41 -1.13
CA GLY A 27 7.94 3.50 -1.85
C GLY A 27 7.17 4.75 -1.43
N ILE A 28 6.29 5.22 -2.32
CA ILE A 28 5.41 6.37 -2.07
C ILE A 28 3.95 5.96 -2.27
N ASN A 29 3.08 6.34 -1.34
CA ASN A 29 1.64 6.18 -1.53
C ASN A 29 1.16 7.08 -2.68
N TYR A 30 0.46 6.50 -3.64
CA TYR A 30 -0.05 7.20 -4.80
C TYR A 30 -1.56 7.01 -4.90
N ASP A 31 -2.29 8.13 -4.93
CA ASP A 31 -3.72 8.14 -5.19
C ASP A 31 -3.96 8.39 -6.68
N PHE A 32 -4.55 7.39 -7.34
CA PHE A 32 -4.92 7.49 -8.75
C PHE A 32 -6.28 8.16 -8.96
N ARG A 33 -6.99 8.52 -7.88
CA ARG A 33 -8.25 9.25 -7.94
C ARG A 33 -8.02 10.71 -8.27
N THR A 34 -9.05 11.33 -8.84
CA THR A 34 -9.06 12.77 -9.12
C THR A 34 -9.62 13.57 -7.94
N SER A 35 -10.31 12.91 -7.01
CA SER A 35 -10.87 13.54 -5.81
C SER A 35 -11.10 12.51 -4.69
N GLN A 36 -11.44 12.98 -3.49
CA GLN A 36 -11.84 12.12 -2.37
C GLN A 36 -13.09 11.26 -2.66
N TRP A 37 -13.90 11.67 -3.65
CA TRP A 37 -15.13 11.00 -4.04
C TRP A 37 -14.91 9.93 -5.13
N GLY A 38 -13.67 9.71 -5.55
CA GLY A 38 -13.33 8.79 -6.64
C GLY A 38 -12.92 9.51 -7.92
N GLY A 39 -13.22 8.87 -9.05
CA GLY A 39 -12.69 9.24 -10.36
C GLY A 39 -11.32 8.63 -10.62
N CYS A 40 -10.83 8.77 -11.85
CA CYS A 40 -9.59 8.14 -12.27
C CYS A 40 -8.77 9.07 -13.14
N LYS A 41 -7.52 9.30 -12.71
CA LYS A 41 -6.55 10.07 -13.49
C LYS A 41 -6.37 9.46 -14.88
N SER A 42 -6.18 10.33 -15.88
CA SER A 42 -5.87 9.89 -17.25
C SER A 42 -4.49 9.21 -17.30
N SER A 43 -4.24 8.39 -18.32
CA SER A 43 -2.92 7.75 -18.49
C SER A 43 -1.81 8.77 -18.63
N HIS A 44 -2.11 9.91 -19.25
CA HIS A 44 -1.18 11.03 -19.38
C HIS A 44 -0.82 11.63 -18.01
N THR A 45 -1.83 11.91 -17.18
CA THR A 45 -1.60 12.45 -15.83
C THR A 45 -0.77 11.48 -14.98
N ILE A 46 -1.09 10.18 -15.03
CA ILE A 46 -0.32 9.16 -14.30
C ILE A 46 1.12 9.10 -14.83
N GLY A 47 1.31 9.18 -16.15
CA GLY A 47 2.63 9.20 -16.77
C GLY A 47 3.48 10.40 -16.34
N ASP A 48 2.88 11.58 -16.27
CA ASP A 48 3.56 12.80 -15.81
C ASP A 48 3.94 12.68 -14.32
N ASP A 49 3.01 12.23 -13.47
CA ASP A 49 3.26 11.97 -12.06
C ASP A 49 4.41 10.95 -11.88
N PHE A 50 4.42 9.87 -12.67
CA PHE A 50 5.45 8.83 -12.58
C PHE A 50 6.82 9.27 -13.11
N ASN A 51 6.86 10.15 -14.11
CA ASN A 51 8.09 10.79 -14.57
C ASN A 51 8.78 11.62 -13.48
N ILE A 52 7.99 12.18 -12.55
CA ILE A 52 8.48 12.88 -11.37
C ILE A 52 8.89 11.86 -10.29
N LEU A 53 7.98 10.93 -9.93
CA LEU A 53 8.19 9.98 -8.84
C LEU A 53 9.40 9.08 -9.05
N ARG A 54 9.70 8.62 -10.27
CA ARG A 54 10.86 7.74 -10.56
C ARG A 54 12.22 8.34 -10.16
N ARG A 55 12.27 9.67 -10.01
CA ARG A 55 13.49 10.36 -9.58
C ARG A 55 13.78 10.12 -8.10
N VAL A 56 12.74 9.89 -7.29
CA VAL A 56 12.81 9.85 -5.83
C VAL A 56 12.35 8.51 -5.22
N THR A 57 11.74 7.62 -6.00
CA THR A 57 11.33 6.28 -5.55
C THR A 57 11.45 5.27 -6.70
N SER A 58 11.58 4.00 -6.34
CA SER A 58 11.49 2.86 -7.28
C SER A 58 10.14 2.15 -7.20
N SER A 59 9.28 2.53 -6.25
CA SER A 59 7.97 1.91 -6.10
C SER A 59 6.88 2.87 -5.64
N VAL A 60 5.63 2.50 -5.95
CA VAL A 60 4.43 3.17 -5.47
C VAL A 60 3.49 2.18 -4.79
N ARG A 61 2.72 2.65 -3.81
CA ARG A 61 1.63 1.91 -3.19
C ARG A 61 0.29 2.52 -3.59
N ILE A 62 -0.64 1.67 -4.03
CA ILE A 62 -2.01 2.07 -4.33
C ILE A 62 -2.98 1.32 -3.41
N TYR A 63 -4.12 1.92 -3.09
CA TYR A 63 -5.02 1.44 -2.03
C TYR A 63 -6.14 0.51 -2.50
N GLY A 64 -6.48 0.58 -3.79
CA GLY A 64 -7.59 -0.15 -4.37
C GLY A 64 -7.25 -0.76 -5.72
N THR A 65 -7.98 -1.80 -6.05
CA THR A 65 -7.91 -2.57 -7.28
C THR A 65 -9.24 -2.40 -8.03
N ASP A 66 -9.24 -1.50 -9.01
CA ASP A 66 -10.36 -1.25 -9.92
C ASP A 66 -9.84 -1.10 -11.37
N ASP A 67 -10.69 -0.72 -12.33
CA ASP A 67 -10.29 -0.53 -13.73
C ASP A 67 -9.15 0.51 -13.90
N CYS A 68 -8.96 1.39 -12.92
CA CYS A 68 -7.96 2.45 -12.95
C CYS A 68 -6.60 1.95 -12.46
N ALA A 69 -6.59 0.93 -11.58
CA ALA A 69 -5.38 0.22 -11.20
C ALA A 69 -4.66 -0.39 -12.40
N LYS A 70 -5.39 -0.96 -13.39
CA LYS A 70 -4.76 -1.53 -14.61
C LYS A 70 -3.90 -0.50 -15.34
N ARG A 71 -4.51 0.65 -15.63
CA ARG A 71 -3.86 1.78 -16.32
C ARG A 71 -2.61 2.23 -15.59
N LEU A 72 -2.68 2.29 -14.26
CA LEU A 72 -1.55 2.65 -13.43
C LEU A 72 -0.44 1.62 -13.49
N ILE A 73 -0.76 0.34 -13.35
CA ILE A 73 0.20 -0.76 -13.39
C ILE A 73 0.94 -0.79 -14.74
N ASP A 74 0.23 -0.57 -15.85
CA ASP A 74 0.83 -0.47 -17.17
C ASP A 74 1.78 0.74 -17.28
N ALA A 75 1.39 1.90 -16.75
CA ALA A 75 2.24 3.09 -16.72
C ALA A 75 3.49 2.90 -15.85
N ALA A 76 3.35 2.24 -14.69
CA ALA A 76 4.45 1.95 -13.78
C ALA A 76 5.49 1.04 -14.45
N ARG A 77 5.02 -0.03 -15.09
CA ARG A 77 5.87 -0.97 -15.84
C ARG A 77 6.66 -0.27 -16.93
N ASN A 78 6.01 0.58 -17.72
CA ASN A 78 6.66 1.26 -18.86
C ASN A 78 7.80 2.19 -18.45
N ILE A 79 7.87 2.58 -17.16
CA ILE A 79 8.89 3.50 -16.65
C ILE A 79 9.79 2.89 -15.56
N GLY A 80 9.63 1.59 -15.29
CA GLY A 80 10.43 0.84 -14.33
C GLY A 80 10.10 1.11 -12.86
N LEU A 81 8.86 1.51 -12.56
CA LEU A 81 8.35 1.61 -11.19
C LEU A 81 7.61 0.32 -10.80
N ASN A 82 7.91 -0.19 -9.60
CA ASN A 82 7.18 -1.31 -9.04
C ASN A 82 5.93 -0.85 -8.26
N VAL A 83 4.96 -1.76 -8.07
CA VAL A 83 3.67 -1.44 -7.44
C VAL A 83 3.39 -2.37 -6.26
N TRP A 84 3.07 -1.78 -5.11
CA TRP A 84 2.32 -2.43 -4.04
C TRP A 84 0.82 -2.24 -4.31
N LEU A 85 0.14 -3.33 -4.63
CA LEU A 85 -1.27 -3.30 -5.03
C LEU A 85 -2.19 -3.52 -3.83
N GLY A 86 -3.02 -2.54 -3.51
CA GLY A 86 -4.02 -2.63 -2.45
C GLY A 86 -5.36 -3.15 -2.95
N LEU A 87 -6.00 -3.98 -2.15
CA LEU A 87 -7.42 -4.30 -2.25
C LEU A 87 -8.13 -3.61 -1.09
N TRP A 88 -9.00 -2.65 -1.40
CA TRP A 88 -9.80 -1.99 -0.38
C TRP A 88 -10.82 -2.99 0.17
N SER A 89 -10.80 -3.23 1.46
CA SER A 89 -11.70 -4.15 2.14
C SER A 89 -12.11 -3.56 3.47
N GLU A 90 -13.30 -3.92 3.93
CA GLU A 90 -13.89 -3.53 5.19
C GLU A 90 -14.45 -4.75 5.94
N VAL A 91 -14.91 -4.52 7.16
CA VAL A 91 -15.78 -5.44 7.88
C VAL A 91 -17.21 -4.93 7.76
N ASN A 92 -18.09 -5.71 7.14
CA ASN A 92 -19.51 -5.35 7.01
C ASN A 92 -20.12 -5.12 8.38
N ALA A 93 -20.70 -3.94 8.59
CA ALA A 93 -21.27 -3.58 9.88
C ALA A 93 -22.35 -2.50 9.72
N THR A 94 -23.36 -2.58 10.59
CA THR A 94 -24.33 -1.50 10.79
C THR A 94 -24.27 -1.10 12.26
N PHE A 95 -24.09 0.20 12.53
CA PHE A 95 -24.02 0.72 13.89
C PHE A 95 -24.58 2.15 13.95
N VAL A 96 -24.92 2.63 15.16
CA VAL A 96 -25.42 3.99 15.35
C VAL A 96 -24.32 4.86 15.94
N ARG A 97 -24.06 6.01 15.32
CA ARG A 97 -23.16 7.05 15.84
C ARG A 97 -23.84 8.40 15.73
N ASP A 98 -23.81 9.18 16.80
CA ASP A 98 -24.45 10.50 16.87
C ASP A 98 -25.96 10.46 16.51
N GLY A 99 -26.64 9.38 16.92
CA GLY A 99 -28.07 9.16 16.65
C GLY A 99 -28.41 8.79 15.20
N ARG A 100 -27.41 8.49 14.35
CA ARG A 100 -27.61 8.09 12.96
C ARG A 100 -27.04 6.71 12.67
N GLU A 101 -27.78 5.90 11.93
CA GLU A 101 -27.29 4.63 11.40
C GLU A 101 -26.16 4.89 10.39
N GLN A 102 -25.06 4.17 10.58
CA GLN A 102 -23.94 4.08 9.65
C GLN A 102 -23.84 2.64 9.18
N LYS A 103 -23.74 2.47 7.87
CA LYS A 103 -23.53 1.18 7.23
C LYS A 103 -22.18 1.17 6.54
N VAL A 104 -21.33 0.25 6.95
CA VAL A 104 -20.07 -0.08 6.28
C VAL A 104 -20.35 -1.25 5.34
N VAL A 105 -20.03 -1.05 4.07
CA VAL A 105 -20.15 -2.07 3.03
C VAL A 105 -18.75 -2.46 2.60
N ASP A 106 -18.46 -3.74 2.71
CA ASP A 106 -17.19 -4.31 2.30
C ASP A 106 -17.09 -4.43 0.77
N SER A 107 -16.08 -3.78 0.22
CA SER A 107 -15.76 -3.80 -1.20
C SER A 107 -14.91 -5.00 -1.63
N PHE A 108 -14.46 -5.84 -0.68
CA PHE A 108 -13.59 -6.99 -0.97
C PHE A 108 -14.06 -7.84 -2.16
N PRO A 109 -15.34 -8.22 -2.30
CA PRO A 109 -15.77 -9.03 -3.45
C PRO A 109 -15.45 -8.37 -4.79
N SER A 110 -15.78 -7.08 -4.95
CA SER A 110 -15.51 -6.33 -6.19
C SER A 110 -14.02 -6.14 -6.44
N GLN A 111 -13.24 -5.91 -5.38
CA GLN A 111 -11.80 -5.68 -5.45
C GLN A 111 -11.05 -6.97 -5.76
N TYR A 112 -11.52 -8.09 -5.22
CA TYR A 112 -11.02 -9.42 -5.52
C TYR A 112 -11.34 -9.86 -6.95
N ASP A 113 -12.54 -9.55 -7.45
CA ASP A 113 -12.87 -9.78 -8.86
C ASP A 113 -11.97 -8.97 -9.80
N ALA A 114 -11.72 -7.70 -9.47
CA ALA A 114 -10.78 -6.86 -10.21
C ALA A 114 -9.34 -7.39 -10.13
N LEU A 115 -8.88 -7.91 -8.98
CA LEU A 115 -7.58 -8.57 -8.87
C LEU A 115 -7.48 -9.77 -9.81
N LYS A 116 -8.48 -10.67 -9.80
CA LYS A 116 -8.52 -11.84 -10.70
C LYS A 116 -8.45 -11.43 -12.16
N LYS A 117 -9.11 -10.32 -12.54
CA LYS A 117 -9.05 -9.75 -13.88
C LYS A 117 -7.63 -9.25 -14.20
N LEU A 118 -7.03 -8.46 -13.30
CA LEU A 118 -5.68 -7.94 -13.49
C LEU A 118 -4.62 -9.02 -13.64
N VAL A 119 -4.67 -10.07 -12.80
CA VAL A 119 -3.76 -11.22 -12.85
C VAL A 119 -3.82 -11.94 -14.20
N LYS A 120 -5.02 -12.05 -14.79
CA LYS A 120 -5.21 -12.66 -16.10
C LYS A 120 -4.79 -11.77 -17.26
N GLU A 121 -5.06 -10.47 -17.16
CA GLU A 121 -4.95 -9.54 -18.28
C GLU A 121 -3.62 -8.77 -18.35
N THR A 122 -2.81 -8.79 -17.28
CA THR A 122 -1.66 -7.89 -17.17
C THR A 122 -0.37 -8.68 -17.02
N GLU A 123 0.52 -8.53 -18.00
CA GLU A 123 1.87 -9.12 -17.98
C GLU A 123 2.71 -8.66 -16.78
N SER A 124 2.33 -7.57 -16.10
CA SER A 124 3.01 -7.07 -14.89
C SER A 124 3.03 -8.08 -13.73
N PHE A 125 2.07 -9.01 -13.67
CA PHE A 125 2.08 -10.10 -12.69
C PHE A 125 3.08 -11.21 -13.01
N LYS A 126 3.63 -11.21 -14.23
CA LYS A 126 4.62 -12.19 -14.71
C LYS A 126 6.03 -11.62 -14.82
N ASN A 127 6.20 -10.31 -14.64
CA ASN A 127 7.44 -9.56 -14.90
C ASN A 127 7.94 -8.79 -13.66
N ASP A 128 7.69 -9.29 -12.44
CA ASP A 128 8.20 -8.76 -11.16
C ASP A 128 7.85 -7.30 -10.82
N ASN A 129 6.94 -6.67 -11.58
CA ASN A 129 6.56 -5.26 -11.36
C ASN A 129 5.59 -5.09 -10.17
N ILE A 130 5.06 -6.19 -9.64
CA ILE A 130 4.22 -6.20 -8.43
C ILE A 130 5.09 -6.66 -7.26
N LEU A 131 5.32 -5.76 -6.29
CA LEU A 131 6.13 -6.09 -5.10
C LEU A 131 5.38 -6.94 -4.09
N GLY A 132 4.05 -6.79 -4.05
CA GLY A 132 3.20 -7.47 -3.10
C GLY A 132 1.79 -6.93 -3.14
N ILE A 133 0.91 -7.63 -2.44
CA ILE A 133 -0.50 -7.33 -2.34
C ILE A 133 -0.81 -6.95 -0.90
N GLN A 134 -1.47 -5.82 -0.73
CA GLN A 134 -2.06 -5.46 0.53
C GLN A 134 -3.55 -5.75 0.48
N VAL A 135 -4.04 -6.56 1.42
CA VAL A 135 -5.45 -6.82 1.61
C VAL A 135 -5.91 -6.01 2.81
N SER A 136 -6.82 -5.06 2.58
CA SER A 136 -7.28 -4.08 3.57
C SER A 136 -6.27 -2.99 3.95
N SER A 137 -6.79 -1.83 4.33
CA SER A 137 -6.06 -0.73 4.94
C SER A 137 -6.90 -0.18 6.08
N GLU A 138 -6.51 -0.39 7.34
CA GLU A 138 -7.18 0.11 8.54
C GLU A 138 -8.64 -0.38 8.73
N ALA A 139 -9.02 -1.54 8.19
CA ALA A 139 -10.38 -2.06 8.39
C ALA A 139 -10.64 -2.45 9.85
N LEU A 140 -9.63 -3.00 10.55
CA LEU A 140 -9.79 -3.36 11.95
C LEU A 140 -9.91 -2.10 12.80
N TYR A 141 -9.11 -1.07 12.52
CA TYR A 141 -9.28 0.23 13.17
C TYR A 141 -10.69 0.80 12.96
N ARG A 142 -11.19 0.79 11.72
CA ARG A 142 -12.54 1.28 11.43
C ARG A 142 -13.62 0.46 12.13
N TYR A 143 -13.41 -0.85 12.31
CA TYR A 143 -14.37 -1.72 13.00
C TYR A 143 -14.30 -1.61 14.53
N TYR A 144 -13.13 -1.81 15.13
CA TYR A 144 -12.91 -1.92 16.57
C TYR A 144 -12.67 -0.58 17.28
N VAL A 145 -12.43 0.50 16.56
CA VAL A 145 -12.24 1.83 17.18
C VAL A 145 -13.34 2.80 16.77
N LYS A 146 -13.73 2.81 15.49
CA LYS A 146 -14.76 3.73 14.97
C LYS A 146 -16.14 3.13 14.81
N GLY A 147 -16.25 1.81 14.80
CA GLY A 147 -17.41 1.08 14.30
C GLY A 147 -18.10 0.21 15.33
N ALA A 148 -18.79 -0.82 14.84
CA ALA A 148 -19.62 -1.71 15.66
C ALA A 148 -18.85 -2.47 16.75
N GLY A 149 -17.55 -2.68 16.57
CA GLY A 149 -16.70 -3.39 17.53
C GLY A 149 -16.09 -2.49 18.62
N ASN A 150 -16.45 -1.20 18.68
CA ASN A 150 -15.79 -0.24 19.57
C ASN A 150 -16.04 -0.46 21.07
N THR A 151 -17.02 -1.29 21.43
CA THR A 151 -17.31 -1.67 22.82
C THR A 151 -16.97 -3.12 23.15
N THR A 152 -16.54 -3.91 22.15
CA THR A 152 -16.38 -5.36 22.30
C THR A 152 -14.93 -5.78 22.54
N GLY A 153 -13.96 -4.96 22.11
CA GLY A 153 -12.54 -5.25 22.25
C GLY A 153 -12.12 -6.54 21.52
N SER A 154 -11.04 -7.19 21.97
CA SER A 154 -10.50 -8.39 21.32
C SER A 154 -11.35 -9.66 21.48
N GLY A 155 -12.38 -9.64 22.35
CA GLY A 155 -13.30 -10.75 22.53
C GLY A 155 -14.25 -10.94 21.35
N ASP A 156 -14.56 -9.87 20.62
CA ASP A 156 -15.26 -9.94 19.35
C ASP A 156 -14.26 -10.27 18.24
N ARG A 157 -14.44 -11.45 17.65
CA ARG A 157 -13.56 -11.98 16.62
C ARG A 157 -14.06 -11.72 15.20
N HIS A 158 -15.21 -11.06 15.03
CA HIS A 158 -15.82 -10.89 13.71
C HIS A 158 -14.93 -10.09 12.75
N GLY A 159 -14.40 -8.95 13.21
CA GLY A 159 -13.55 -8.09 12.38
C GLY A 159 -12.26 -8.78 11.97
N ILE A 160 -11.51 -9.30 12.94
CA ILE A 160 -10.23 -9.98 12.68
C ILE A 160 -10.41 -11.25 11.82
N ASN A 161 -11.43 -12.07 12.08
CA ASN A 161 -11.69 -13.26 11.27
C ASN A 161 -12.06 -12.90 9.83
N THR A 162 -12.82 -11.81 9.63
CA THR A 162 -13.17 -11.31 8.29
C THR A 162 -11.92 -10.90 7.51
N VAL A 163 -11.07 -10.05 8.10
CA VAL A 163 -9.86 -9.54 7.43
C VAL A 163 -8.84 -10.64 7.17
N LEU A 164 -8.63 -11.57 8.11
CA LEU A 164 -7.78 -12.75 7.89
C LEU A 164 -8.36 -13.68 6.82
N GLY A 165 -9.68 -13.83 6.76
CA GLY A 165 -10.35 -14.58 5.71
C GLY A 165 -10.07 -14.00 4.32
N HIS A 166 -10.12 -12.67 4.18
CA HIS A 166 -9.78 -11.99 2.93
C HIS A 166 -8.32 -12.17 2.55
N LEU A 167 -7.40 -12.02 3.51
CA LEU A 167 -5.96 -12.28 3.31
C LEU A 167 -5.73 -13.70 2.78
N LYS A 168 -6.27 -14.71 3.48
CA LYS A 168 -6.13 -16.13 3.11
C LYS A 168 -6.72 -16.42 1.74
N THR A 169 -7.89 -15.86 1.43
CA THR A 169 -8.53 -16.00 0.10
C THR A 169 -7.62 -15.49 -1.01
N VAL A 170 -7.08 -14.28 -0.85
CA VAL A 170 -6.18 -13.67 -1.85
C VAL A 170 -4.89 -14.46 -1.96
N ARG A 171 -4.26 -14.81 -0.83
CA ARG A 171 -3.02 -15.58 -0.80
C ARG A 171 -3.18 -16.92 -1.51
N SER A 172 -4.19 -17.72 -1.16
CA SER A 172 -4.44 -19.01 -1.79
C SER A 172 -4.60 -18.87 -3.31
N TYR A 173 -5.43 -17.92 -3.77
CA TYR A 173 -5.62 -17.69 -5.20
C TYR A 173 -4.31 -17.39 -5.95
N LEU A 174 -3.43 -16.58 -5.36
CA LEU A 174 -2.14 -16.24 -5.97
C LEU A 174 -1.19 -17.44 -5.96
N ARG A 175 -1.13 -18.19 -4.86
CA ARG A 175 -0.27 -19.37 -4.73
C ARG A 175 -0.72 -20.51 -5.66
N ASP A 176 -2.01 -20.68 -5.90
CA ASP A 176 -2.56 -21.64 -6.89
C ASP A 176 -2.08 -21.32 -8.33
N LEU A 177 -1.69 -20.07 -8.58
CA LEU A 177 -1.10 -19.62 -9.84
C LEU A 177 0.43 -19.54 -9.80
N ASN A 178 1.07 -20.08 -8.76
CA ASN A 178 2.51 -20.00 -8.50
C ASN A 178 3.04 -18.56 -8.39
N LEU A 179 2.18 -17.59 -8.05
CA LEU A 179 2.59 -16.22 -7.76
C LEU A 179 2.93 -16.11 -6.28
N THR A 180 4.19 -15.84 -5.95
CA THR A 180 4.75 -15.94 -4.59
C THR A 180 5.01 -14.61 -3.89
N PHE A 181 4.62 -13.47 -4.49
CA PHE A 181 4.80 -12.17 -3.85
C PHE A 181 4.07 -12.07 -2.49
N PRO A 182 4.60 -11.28 -1.53
CA PRO A 182 4.00 -11.09 -0.21
C PRO A 182 2.55 -10.64 -0.27
N VAL A 183 1.73 -11.17 0.64
CA VAL A 183 0.36 -10.73 0.91
C VAL A 183 0.28 -10.27 2.35
N VAL A 184 -0.06 -9.01 2.56
CA VAL A 184 -0.03 -8.34 3.88
C VAL A 184 -1.36 -7.67 4.20
N ILE A 185 -1.59 -7.38 5.48
CA ILE A 185 -2.62 -6.46 5.95
C ILE A 185 -1.93 -5.16 6.38
N SER A 186 -2.55 -4.02 6.13
CA SER A 186 -2.10 -2.74 6.70
C SER A 186 -3.13 -2.28 7.71
N ASP A 187 -2.74 -2.08 8.95
CA ASP A 187 -3.58 -1.50 9.99
C ASP A 187 -2.73 -0.71 11.00
N ILE A 188 -3.36 -0.01 11.94
CA ILE A 188 -2.64 0.76 12.95
C ILE A 188 -2.02 -0.16 14.01
N MET A 189 -0.99 0.33 14.71
CA MET A 189 -0.29 -0.45 15.75
C MET A 189 -1.22 -0.95 16.85
N ASP A 190 -2.28 -0.21 17.20
CA ASP A 190 -3.27 -0.62 18.19
C ASP A 190 -3.96 -1.94 17.81
N MET A 191 -4.21 -2.16 16.50
CA MET A 191 -4.83 -3.39 16.01
C MET A 191 -3.85 -4.57 16.05
N TYR A 192 -2.58 -4.33 15.74
CA TYR A 192 -1.53 -5.35 15.93
C TYR A 192 -1.26 -5.66 17.41
N THR A 193 -1.48 -4.69 18.30
CA THR A 193 -1.40 -4.92 19.74
C THR A 193 -2.62 -5.69 20.25
N MET A 194 -3.81 -5.37 19.73
CA MET A 194 -5.07 -6.04 20.09
C MET A 194 -5.15 -7.48 19.55
N PHE A 195 -4.59 -7.72 18.37
CA PHE A 195 -4.57 -9.00 17.67
C PHE A 195 -3.13 -9.36 17.23
N PRO A 196 -2.25 -9.78 18.15
CA PRO A 196 -0.86 -10.09 17.84
C PRO A 196 -0.68 -11.20 16.79
N GLU A 197 -1.67 -12.07 16.60
CA GLU A 197 -1.64 -13.08 15.54
C GLU A 197 -1.52 -12.48 14.12
N LEU A 198 -1.80 -11.20 13.93
CA LEU A 198 -1.56 -10.51 12.66
C LEU A 198 -0.09 -10.57 12.25
N TYR A 199 0.86 -10.57 13.19
CA TYR A 199 2.29 -10.68 12.90
C TYR A 199 2.66 -12.05 12.31
N ASP A 200 1.95 -13.11 12.69
CA ASP A 200 2.19 -14.47 12.21
C ASP A 200 1.50 -14.74 10.87
N GLU A 201 0.46 -13.97 10.54
CA GLU A 201 -0.38 -14.19 9.37
C GLU A 201 0.10 -13.42 8.13
N VAL A 202 0.79 -12.29 8.28
CA VAL A 202 1.32 -11.50 7.14
C VAL A 202 2.68 -12.01 6.67
N ASP A 203 2.98 -11.85 5.38
CA ASP A 203 4.26 -12.24 4.77
C ASP A 203 5.39 -11.21 4.99
#